data_AF-A0AA88MYV8-F1
#
_entry.id   AF-A0AA88MYV8-F1
#
_cell.length_a   1.000
_cell.length_b   1.000
_cell.length_c   1.000
_cell.angle_alpha   90.00
_cell.angle_beta   90.00
_cell.angle_gamma   90.00
#
_symmetry.space_group_name_H-M   'P 1'
#
loop_
_entity.id
_entity.type
_entity.pdbx_description
1 polymer ?
#
loop_
_entity_poly.entity_id
_entity_poly.type
_entity_poly.pdbx_seq_one_letter_code
_entity_poly.pdbx_strand_id
1 'polypeptide(L)'
;MTGAAQYSTVAMIPRSAWKAVDVQIRERLHKPADKLIIHHTALWSCWSQTQSISQLIHIQHLHIHERSFTDIGYNFLVDQTGVVYEGRGWGIVGAHAKTHNHDSVGVAFMGNFNDESPSLQALSAVRALIQHGVAKGYLQPNFRIKQDESFEQAESVKNNTQVLINCRNNKKLLGRVKAFDRHCNMVLENVKEMWTEVPKSGKGKKKSKPVNKDRYISKMFLRGDSVIVVLRNPLITGK
;
A
#
# COMPACT_ATOMS: atom_id res chain seq x y z
N MET A 1 31.18 22.57 8.18
CA MET A 1 30.32 22.94 7.03
C MET A 1 29.38 21.77 6.77
N THR A 2 28.11 21.90 7.17
CA THR A 2 27.09 20.85 7.03
C THR A 2 26.59 20.83 5.60
N GLY A 3 26.82 19.73 4.87
CA GLY A 3 26.36 19.56 3.50
C GLY A 3 24.84 19.57 3.40
N ALA A 4 24.29 20.50 2.62
CA ALA A 4 22.88 20.51 2.27
C ALA A 4 22.56 19.25 1.46
N ALA A 5 21.59 18.46 1.92
CA ALA A 5 21.07 17.33 1.14
C ALA A 5 20.48 17.88 -0.17
N GLN A 6 21.03 17.43 -1.30
CA GLN A 6 20.54 17.78 -2.62
C GLN A 6 19.21 17.04 -2.84
N TYR A 7 18.08 17.72 -2.59
CA TYR A 7 16.76 17.14 -2.84
C TYR A 7 16.53 17.07 -4.35
N SER A 8 16.52 15.86 -4.91
CA SER A 8 16.16 15.65 -6.31
C SER A 8 14.72 16.13 -6.53
N THR A 9 14.54 17.11 -7.42
CA THR A 9 13.22 17.49 -7.90
C THR A 9 12.58 16.30 -8.60
N VAL A 10 11.43 15.85 -8.10
CA VAL A 10 10.65 14.77 -8.73
C VAL A 10 10.09 15.31 -10.05
N ALA A 11 10.57 14.77 -11.18
CA ALA A 11 9.98 15.08 -12.48
C ALA A 11 8.58 14.47 -12.52
N MET A 12 7.56 15.33 -12.50
CA MET A 12 6.16 14.95 -12.43
C MET A 12 5.38 15.59 -13.59
N ILE A 13 4.60 14.78 -14.30
CA ILE A 13 3.69 15.23 -15.35
C ILE A 13 2.39 15.71 -14.69
N PRO A 14 2.06 17.01 -14.77
CA PRO A 14 0.86 17.55 -14.14
C PRO A 14 -0.41 17.11 -14.88
N ARG A 15 -1.56 17.25 -14.20
CA ARG A 15 -2.89 16.97 -14.76
C ARG A 15 -3.14 17.53 -16.16
N SER A 16 -2.78 18.79 -16.36
CA SER A 16 -2.95 19.48 -17.64
C SER A 16 -2.16 18.82 -18.78
N ALA A 17 -0.98 18.28 -18.50
CA ALA A 17 -0.10 17.69 -19.50
C ALA A 17 -0.55 16.30 -19.97
N TRP A 18 -1.33 15.57 -19.18
CA TRP A 18 -1.97 14.32 -19.60
C TRP A 18 -3.44 14.47 -19.98
N LYS A 19 -3.93 15.72 -20.12
CA LYS A 19 -5.31 16.06 -20.54
C LYS A 19 -6.38 15.56 -19.58
N ALA A 20 -6.11 15.64 -18.28
CA ALA A 20 -7.09 15.33 -17.24
C ALA A 20 -8.35 16.18 -17.41
N VAL A 21 -9.52 15.55 -17.23
CA VAL A 21 -10.77 16.29 -17.06
C VAL A 21 -10.66 17.11 -15.77
N ASP A 22 -11.07 18.38 -15.83
CA ASP A 22 -11.12 19.26 -14.67
C ASP A 22 -12.34 18.93 -13.81
N VAL A 23 -12.15 18.90 -12.50
CA VAL A 23 -13.16 18.44 -11.54
C VAL A 23 -13.42 19.55 -10.54
N GLN A 24 -14.70 19.90 -10.37
CA GLN A 24 -15.13 21.10 -9.65
C GLN A 24 -14.85 21.04 -8.14
N ILE A 25 -14.86 19.86 -7.53
CA ILE A 25 -14.73 19.70 -6.08
C ILE A 25 -13.57 18.75 -5.75
N ARG A 26 -12.55 19.28 -5.07
CA ARG A 26 -11.39 18.53 -4.55
C ARG A 26 -11.29 18.72 -3.05
N GLU A 27 -11.71 17.71 -2.30
CA GLU A 27 -11.63 17.70 -0.84
C GLU A 27 -10.17 17.65 -0.38
N ARG A 28 -9.81 18.48 0.61
CA ARG A 28 -8.46 18.56 1.16
C ARG A 28 -8.28 17.65 2.37
N LEU A 29 -7.10 17.05 2.50
CA LEU A 29 -6.68 16.40 3.74
C LEU A 29 -6.54 17.44 4.85
N HIS A 30 -7.09 17.14 6.04
CA HIS A 30 -7.01 18.04 7.20
C HIS A 30 -5.61 18.14 7.82
N LYS A 31 -4.74 17.16 7.54
CA LYS A 31 -3.38 17.07 8.09
C LYS A 31 -2.48 16.36 7.07
N PRO A 32 -1.14 16.47 7.20
CA PRO A 32 -0.21 15.63 6.45
C PRO A 32 -0.60 14.15 6.62
N ALA A 33 -0.57 13.40 5.52
CA ALA A 33 -0.97 12.01 5.52
C ALA A 33 -0.03 11.17 6.42
N ASP A 34 -0.62 10.28 7.21
CA ASP A 34 0.13 9.37 8.10
C ASP A 34 0.36 8.00 7.45
N LYS A 35 -0.16 7.79 6.23
CA LYS A 35 0.03 6.59 5.44
C LYS A 35 0.31 6.91 3.97
N LEU A 36 1.07 6.03 3.33
CA LEU A 36 1.18 5.96 1.89
C LEU A 36 0.76 4.55 1.46
N ILE A 37 -0.21 4.45 0.55
CA ILE A 37 -0.75 3.16 0.11
C ILE A 37 -0.31 2.93 -1.34
N ILE A 38 0.43 1.83 -1.54
CA ILE A 38 0.91 1.36 -2.84
C ILE A 38 -0.16 0.50 -3.49
N HIS A 39 -0.45 0.82 -4.74
CA HIS A 39 -1.40 0.15 -5.63
C HIS A 39 -0.70 -0.29 -6.90
N HIS A 40 -1.41 -1.05 -7.70
CA HIS A 40 -1.17 -1.16 -9.14
C HIS A 40 -2.47 -0.93 -9.91
N THR A 41 -2.38 -0.59 -11.19
CA THR A 41 -3.59 -0.34 -12.00
C THR A 41 -4.31 -1.63 -12.43
N ALA A 42 -3.63 -2.79 -12.32
CA ALA A 42 -4.09 -4.08 -12.85
C ALA A 42 -4.37 -4.07 -14.37
N LEU A 43 -3.71 -3.15 -15.09
CA LEU A 43 -3.75 -3.01 -16.54
C LEU A 43 -2.40 -3.38 -17.16
N TRP A 44 -2.19 -3.10 -18.45
CA TRP A 44 -0.90 -3.31 -19.10
C TRP A 44 0.17 -2.38 -18.53
N SER A 45 1.41 -2.87 -18.45
CA SER A 45 2.56 -2.05 -18.05
C SER A 45 2.87 -1.01 -19.12
N CYS A 46 3.08 0.25 -18.70
CA CYS A 46 3.39 1.36 -19.61
C CYS A 46 4.91 1.63 -19.63
N TRP A 47 5.49 1.65 -20.83
CA TRP A 47 6.93 1.85 -21.08
C TRP A 47 7.23 3.10 -21.91
N SER A 48 6.21 3.91 -22.19
CA SER A 48 6.35 5.20 -22.87
C SER A 48 5.27 6.16 -22.40
N GLN A 49 5.57 7.45 -22.47
CA GLN A 49 4.64 8.51 -22.04
C GLN A 49 3.31 8.45 -22.79
N THR A 50 3.31 8.13 -24.09
CA THR A 50 2.08 8.01 -24.88
C THR A 50 1.17 6.89 -24.36
N GLN A 51 1.75 5.73 -24.02
CA GLN A 51 0.99 4.63 -23.40
C GLN A 51 0.44 5.04 -22.04
N SER A 52 1.27 5.68 -21.22
CA SER A 52 0.89 6.14 -19.88
C SER A 52 -0.25 7.16 -19.94
N ILE A 53 -0.18 8.17 -20.82
CA ILE A 53 -1.25 9.17 -20.99
C ILE A 53 -2.55 8.51 -21.45
N SER A 54 -2.50 7.60 -22.42
CA SER A 54 -3.69 6.86 -22.88
C SER A 54 -4.34 6.07 -21.74
N GLN A 55 -3.55 5.37 -20.93
CA GLN A 55 -4.05 4.61 -19.79
C GLN A 55 -4.59 5.53 -18.67
N LEU A 56 -3.97 6.68 -18.40
CA LEU A 56 -4.46 7.66 -17.42
C LEU A 56 -5.86 8.18 -17.76
N ILE A 57 -6.06 8.57 -19.03
CA ILE A 57 -7.36 9.03 -19.53
C ILE A 57 -8.40 7.92 -19.36
N HIS A 58 -8.06 6.68 -19.74
CA HIS A 58 -8.93 5.53 -19.57
C HIS A 58 -9.30 5.27 -18.10
N ILE A 59 -8.31 5.28 -17.19
CA ILE A 59 -8.54 5.07 -15.76
C ILE A 59 -9.42 6.19 -15.18
N GLN A 60 -9.18 7.46 -15.54
CA GLN A 60 -10.00 8.58 -15.07
C GLN A 60 -11.46 8.40 -15.53
N HIS A 61 -11.67 8.07 -16.81
CA HIS A 61 -12.99 7.81 -17.37
C HIS A 61 -13.72 6.68 -16.62
N LEU A 62 -13.07 5.52 -16.44
CA LEU A 62 -13.64 4.38 -15.73
C LEU A 62 -13.99 4.74 -14.28
N HIS A 63 -13.09 5.44 -13.59
CA HIS A 63 -13.32 5.86 -12.21
C HIS A 63 -14.52 6.81 -12.06
N ILE A 64 -14.67 7.77 -12.99
CA ILE A 64 -15.79 8.71 -12.96
C ILE A 64 -17.11 8.02 -13.34
N HIS A 65 -17.14 7.36 -14.51
CA HIS A 65 -18.38 6.91 -15.12
C HIS A 65 -18.85 5.54 -14.62
N GLU A 66 -17.95 4.64 -14.23
CA GLU A 66 -18.30 3.28 -13.82
C GLU A 66 -18.23 3.11 -12.29
N ARG A 67 -17.35 3.84 -11.60
CA ARG A 67 -17.18 3.75 -10.14
C ARG A 67 -17.78 4.91 -9.36
N SER A 68 -18.38 5.89 -10.05
CA SER A 68 -18.97 7.09 -9.45
C SER A 68 -17.99 7.87 -8.57
N PHE A 69 -16.69 7.82 -8.88
CA PHE A 69 -15.70 8.66 -8.22
C PHE A 69 -15.77 10.07 -8.80
N THR A 70 -15.39 11.07 -8.00
CA THR A 70 -15.32 12.45 -8.46
C THR A 70 -14.17 12.73 -9.43
N ASP A 71 -13.18 11.82 -9.49
CA ASP A 71 -11.96 11.91 -10.28
C ASP A 71 -11.23 10.55 -10.25
N ILE A 72 -10.11 10.44 -10.96
CA ILE A 72 -9.16 9.31 -10.82
C ILE A 72 -8.88 9.02 -9.34
N GLY A 73 -8.97 7.75 -8.91
CA GLY A 73 -8.94 7.42 -7.48
C GLY A 73 -7.59 7.61 -6.79
N TYR A 74 -6.48 7.55 -7.53
CA TYR A 74 -5.12 7.64 -6.98
C TYR A 74 -4.62 9.08 -6.90
N ASN A 75 -3.74 9.37 -5.94
CA ASN A 75 -3.06 10.67 -5.86
C ASN A 75 -1.96 10.77 -6.92
N PHE A 76 -1.20 9.69 -7.11
CA PHE A 76 -0.13 9.62 -8.10
C PHE A 76 -0.11 8.27 -8.80
N LEU A 77 0.38 8.27 -10.04
CA LEU A 77 0.62 7.06 -10.82
C LEU A 77 2.07 7.07 -11.33
N VAL A 78 2.70 5.91 -11.43
CA VAL A 78 4.11 5.77 -11.84
C VAL A 78 4.23 4.68 -12.90
N ASP A 79 4.80 5.03 -14.05
CA ASP A 79 5.04 4.07 -15.13
C ASP A 79 6.39 3.33 -15.00
N GLN A 80 6.64 2.36 -15.87
CA GLN A 80 7.85 1.54 -15.81
C GLN A 80 9.12 2.32 -16.21
N THR A 81 9.00 3.51 -16.77
CA THR A 81 10.15 4.39 -17.08
C THR A 81 10.51 5.33 -15.93
N GLY A 82 9.76 5.27 -14.82
CA GLY A 82 9.98 6.12 -13.65
C GLY A 82 9.36 7.52 -13.76
N VAL A 83 8.46 7.75 -14.72
CA VAL A 83 7.73 9.02 -14.79
C VAL A 83 6.59 8.99 -13.79
N VAL A 84 6.48 10.04 -12.98
CA VAL A 84 5.36 10.24 -12.05
C VAL A 84 4.29 11.10 -12.73
N TYR A 85 3.04 10.67 -12.66
CA TYR A 85 1.89 11.40 -13.16
C TYR A 85 1.01 11.85 -11.99
N GLU A 86 0.64 13.13 -12.01
CA GLU A 86 -0.27 13.70 -11.02
C GLU A 86 -1.69 13.19 -11.27
N GLY A 87 -2.23 12.38 -10.36
CA GLY A 87 -3.65 12.07 -10.29
C GLY A 87 -4.39 13.15 -9.52
N ARG A 88 -4.90 12.81 -8.33
CA ARG A 88 -5.45 13.82 -7.40
C ARG A 88 -4.39 14.71 -6.75
N GLY A 89 -3.11 14.36 -6.82
CA GLY A 89 -2.03 15.17 -6.28
C GLY A 89 -1.95 15.19 -4.76
N TRP A 90 -1.05 16.03 -4.24
CA TRP A 90 -0.79 16.16 -2.81
C TRP A 90 -1.91 16.88 -2.07
N GLY A 91 -2.16 16.48 -0.82
CA GLY A 91 -3.11 17.18 0.06
C GLY A 91 -4.58 17.02 -0.31
N ILE A 92 -4.91 16.18 -1.30
CA ILE A 92 -6.28 15.93 -1.77
C ILE A 92 -6.71 14.51 -1.38
N VAL A 93 -7.94 14.36 -0.89
CA VAL A 93 -8.54 13.08 -0.50
C VAL A 93 -8.67 12.15 -1.71
N GLY A 94 -8.18 10.92 -1.56
CA GLY A 94 -8.22 9.84 -2.55
C GLY A 94 -9.58 9.16 -2.72
N ALA A 95 -9.67 8.22 -3.67
CA ALA A 95 -10.73 7.21 -3.73
C ALA A 95 -10.15 5.80 -3.95
N HIS A 96 -8.94 5.55 -3.46
CA HIS A 96 -8.16 4.34 -3.70
C HIS A 96 -8.23 3.33 -2.54
N ALA A 97 -8.62 3.73 -1.33
CA ALA A 97 -8.72 2.86 -0.16
C ALA A 97 -9.87 3.32 0.75
N LYS A 98 -11.01 2.62 0.70
CA LYS A 98 -12.31 3.03 1.28
C LYS A 98 -12.24 3.61 2.70
N THR A 99 -11.41 3.04 3.57
CA THR A 99 -11.30 3.46 4.98
C THR A 99 -10.06 4.32 5.28
N HIS A 100 -9.23 4.60 4.28
CA HIS A 100 -7.94 5.29 4.43
C HIS A 100 -7.82 6.52 3.51
N ASN A 101 -8.84 6.84 2.70
CA ASN A 101 -8.79 7.98 1.76
C ASN A 101 -8.50 9.34 2.43
N HIS A 102 -8.90 9.52 3.70
CA HIS A 102 -8.79 10.79 4.44
C HIS A 102 -7.51 10.91 5.29
N ASP A 103 -6.66 9.87 5.32
CA ASP A 103 -5.43 9.86 6.10
C ASP A 103 -4.20 9.35 5.34
N SER A 104 -4.37 9.07 4.04
CA SER A 104 -3.33 8.48 3.21
C SER A 104 -3.19 9.14 1.84
N VAL A 105 -2.03 8.91 1.23
CA VAL A 105 -1.76 9.21 -0.18
C VAL A 105 -1.64 7.89 -0.94
N GLY A 106 -2.42 7.74 -2.01
CA GLY A 106 -2.40 6.56 -2.88
C GLY A 106 -1.47 6.73 -4.07
N VAL A 107 -0.52 5.81 -4.23
CA VAL A 107 0.41 5.75 -5.37
C VAL A 107 0.21 4.44 -6.11
N ALA A 108 -0.14 4.48 -7.40
CA ALA A 108 -0.32 3.29 -8.22
C ALA A 108 0.80 3.09 -9.23
N PHE A 109 1.40 1.91 -9.28
CA PHE A 109 2.23 1.50 -10.41
C PHE A 109 1.33 1.18 -11.62
N MET A 110 1.66 1.75 -12.77
CA MET A 110 0.93 1.51 -14.02
C MET A 110 1.35 0.17 -14.62
N GLY A 111 0.50 -0.83 -14.43
CA GLY A 111 0.76 -2.21 -14.84
C GLY A 111 0.06 -3.23 -13.94
N ASN A 112 0.35 -4.49 -14.25
CA ASN A 112 -0.07 -5.65 -13.47
C ASN A 112 1.19 -6.31 -12.91
N PHE A 113 1.22 -6.53 -11.60
CA PHE A 113 2.41 -6.95 -10.86
C PHE A 113 2.12 -8.21 -10.02
N ASN A 114 1.03 -8.93 -10.35
CA ASN A 114 0.68 -10.24 -9.73
C ASN A 114 1.91 -11.17 -9.70
N ASP A 115 2.57 -11.28 -10.84
CA ASP A 115 3.66 -12.23 -11.10
C ASP A 115 5.00 -11.54 -11.43
N GLU A 116 5.02 -10.21 -11.52
CA GLU A 116 6.19 -9.41 -11.90
C GLU A 116 6.42 -8.26 -10.92
N SER A 117 7.65 -7.73 -10.87
CA SER A 117 7.97 -6.57 -10.03
C SER A 117 8.03 -5.28 -10.87
N PRO A 118 7.66 -4.12 -10.30
CA PRO A 118 7.92 -2.84 -10.94
C PRO A 118 9.41 -2.64 -11.24
N SER A 119 9.71 -1.91 -12.32
CA SER A 119 11.08 -1.59 -12.69
C SER A 119 11.83 -0.81 -11.59
N LEU A 120 13.15 -0.91 -11.60
CA LEU A 120 14.01 -0.12 -10.69
C LEU A 120 13.80 1.39 -10.85
N GLN A 121 13.47 1.84 -12.06
CA GLN A 121 13.18 3.25 -12.36
C GLN A 121 11.88 3.70 -11.69
N ALA A 122 10.82 2.88 -11.77
CA ALA A 122 9.56 3.12 -11.09
C ALA A 122 9.73 3.16 -9.55
N LEU A 123 10.48 2.21 -8.99
CA LEU A 123 10.79 2.18 -7.56
C LEU A 123 11.58 3.41 -7.11
N SER A 124 12.58 3.83 -7.91
CA SER A 124 13.35 5.05 -7.65
C SER A 124 12.48 6.31 -7.68
N ALA A 125 11.53 6.39 -8.63
CA ALA A 125 10.60 7.50 -8.74
C ALA A 125 9.68 7.60 -7.51
N VAL A 126 9.14 6.48 -7.04
CA VAL A 126 8.33 6.45 -5.79
C VAL A 126 9.17 6.87 -4.58
N ARG A 127 10.43 6.44 -4.49
CA ARG A 127 11.34 6.88 -3.42
C ARG A 127 11.56 8.39 -3.45
N ALA A 128 11.81 8.97 -4.63
CA ALA A 128 11.97 10.40 -4.79
C ALA A 128 10.66 11.16 -4.44
N LEU A 129 9.51 10.63 -4.86
CA LEU A 129 8.19 11.16 -4.53
C LEU A 129 7.93 11.19 -3.02
N ILE A 130 8.30 10.12 -2.31
CA ILE A 130 8.22 10.03 -0.85
C ILE A 130 9.10 11.10 -0.19
N GLN A 131 10.37 11.21 -0.62
CA GLN A 131 11.30 12.20 -0.06
C GLN A 131 10.78 13.61 -0.26
N HIS A 132 10.23 13.91 -1.43
CA HIS A 132 9.58 15.18 -1.72
C HIS A 132 8.35 15.42 -0.80
N GLY A 133 7.48 14.42 -0.65
CA GLY A 133 6.29 14.48 0.19
C GLY A 133 6.62 14.77 1.66
N VAL A 134 7.66 14.13 2.21
CA VAL A 134 8.15 14.39 3.57
C VAL A 134 8.76 15.79 3.68
N ALA A 135 9.64 16.17 2.73
CA ALA A 135 10.33 17.47 2.76
C ALA A 135 9.37 18.66 2.64
N LYS A 136 8.26 18.50 1.92
CA LYS A 136 7.21 19.52 1.75
C LYS A 136 6.10 19.45 2.81
N GLY A 137 6.15 18.50 3.74
CA GLY A 137 5.15 18.35 4.80
C GLY A 137 3.81 17.79 4.32
N TYR A 138 3.76 17.11 3.17
CA TYR A 138 2.58 16.38 2.72
C TYR A 138 2.44 15.00 3.40
N LEU A 139 3.57 14.41 3.79
CA LEU A 139 3.65 13.16 4.56
C LEU A 139 4.22 13.45 5.95
N GLN A 140 3.66 12.82 6.98
CA GLN A 140 4.23 12.83 8.33
C GLN A 140 5.62 12.20 8.33
N PRO A 141 6.61 12.66 9.13
CA PRO A 141 7.94 12.04 9.20
C PRO A 141 7.93 10.54 9.59
N ASN A 142 6.91 10.12 10.35
CA ASN A 142 6.71 8.74 10.81
C ASN A 142 5.56 8.03 10.07
N PHE A 143 5.23 8.45 8.85
CA PHE A 143 4.19 7.83 8.03
C PHE A 143 4.48 6.33 7.80
N ARG A 144 3.42 5.56 7.53
CA ARG A 144 3.52 4.12 7.28
C ARG A 144 3.25 3.81 5.81
N ILE A 145 4.09 2.99 5.19
CA ILE A 145 3.81 2.44 3.86
C ILE A 145 2.95 1.18 4.01
N LYS A 146 1.88 1.09 3.22
CA LYS A 146 1.02 -0.09 3.09
C LYS A 146 0.90 -0.47 1.62
N GLN A 147 0.66 -1.74 1.33
CA GLN A 147 0.20 -2.20 0.01
C GLN A 147 -1.32 -2.40 0.07
N ASP A 148 -2.01 -2.29 -1.06
CA ASP A 148 -3.44 -2.58 -1.12
C ASP A 148 -3.73 -4.00 -0.62
N GLU A 149 -4.56 -4.09 0.42
CA GLU A 149 -4.86 -5.29 1.21
C GLU A 149 -5.76 -6.30 0.45
N SER A 150 -5.91 -6.17 -0.87
CA SER A 150 -6.66 -7.13 -1.71
C SER A 150 -5.75 -7.98 -2.60
N PHE A 151 -4.58 -7.46 -2.97
CA PHE A 151 -3.71 -8.03 -3.99
C PHE A 151 -2.84 -9.18 -3.45
N GLU A 152 -2.19 -8.99 -2.30
CA GLU A 152 -1.32 -10.01 -1.69
C GLU A 152 -2.10 -11.27 -1.30
N GLN A 153 -3.34 -11.09 -0.88
CA GLN A 153 -4.25 -12.17 -0.54
C GLN A 153 -4.65 -12.96 -1.79
N ALA A 154 -4.96 -12.29 -2.91
CA ALA A 154 -5.29 -12.93 -4.17
C ALA A 154 -4.15 -13.81 -4.69
N GLU A 155 -2.93 -13.28 -4.71
CA GLU A 155 -1.73 -14.02 -5.11
C GLU A 155 -1.42 -15.17 -4.16
N SER A 156 -1.57 -14.96 -2.86
CA SER A 156 -1.33 -16.03 -1.89
C SER A 156 -2.31 -17.19 -2.00
N VAL A 157 -3.57 -16.93 -2.37
CA VAL A 157 -4.56 -17.97 -2.65
C VAL A 157 -4.19 -18.74 -3.91
N LYS A 158 -3.90 -18.05 -5.02
CA LYS A 158 -3.56 -18.69 -6.31
C LYS A 158 -2.30 -19.56 -6.20
N ASN A 159 -1.24 -19.00 -5.65
CA ASN A 159 0.06 -19.64 -5.58
C ASN A 159 0.25 -20.48 -4.31
N ASN A 160 -0.80 -20.57 -3.47
CA ASN A 160 -0.79 -21.25 -2.19
C ASN A 160 0.42 -20.82 -1.32
N THR A 161 0.85 -19.56 -1.41
CA THR A 161 2.07 -19.08 -0.75
C THR A 161 1.81 -18.82 0.73
N GLN A 162 2.89 -18.91 1.52
CA GLN A 162 2.80 -18.59 2.94
C GLN A 162 2.93 -17.08 3.14
N VAL A 163 2.02 -16.52 3.93
CA VAL A 163 1.97 -15.10 4.26
C VAL A 163 2.19 -14.89 5.75
N LEU A 164 2.85 -13.78 6.08
CA LEU A 164 2.93 -13.23 7.43
C LEU A 164 1.85 -12.16 7.59
N ILE A 165 0.95 -12.36 8.53
CA ILE A 165 -0.15 -11.45 8.83
C ILE A 165 0.11 -10.84 10.20
N ASN A 166 0.12 -9.50 10.29
CA ASN A 166 0.22 -8.80 11.56
C ASN A 166 -1.17 -8.40 12.04
N CYS A 167 -1.51 -8.69 13.29
CA CYS A 167 -2.85 -8.46 13.85
C CYS A 167 -2.86 -7.35 14.92
N ARG A 168 -4.01 -6.70 15.10
CA ARG A 168 -4.21 -5.58 16.05
C ARG A 168 -3.97 -5.93 17.52
N ASN A 169 -4.00 -7.21 17.89
CA ASN A 169 -3.83 -7.72 19.25
C ASN A 169 -2.37 -8.13 19.57
N ASN A 170 -1.38 -7.57 18.87
CA ASN A 170 0.04 -7.93 19.00
C ASN A 170 0.34 -9.41 18.72
N LYS A 171 -0.51 -10.03 17.90
CA LYS A 171 -0.28 -11.37 17.37
C LYS A 171 0.21 -11.29 15.93
N LYS A 172 1.02 -12.26 15.55
CA LYS A 172 1.46 -12.48 14.18
C LYS A 172 1.03 -13.87 13.76
N LEU A 173 0.52 -14.00 12.55
CA LEU A 173 0.14 -15.28 11.96
C LEU A 173 1.05 -15.56 10.78
N LEU A 174 1.60 -16.77 10.71
CA LEU A 174 2.27 -17.25 9.52
C LEU A 174 1.45 -18.42 8.99
N GLY A 175 0.81 -18.28 7.82
CA GLY A 175 -0.12 -19.29 7.31
C GLY A 175 -0.35 -19.16 5.81
N ARG A 176 -1.19 -20.02 5.24
CA ARG A 176 -1.58 -19.94 3.81
C ARG A 176 -3.01 -19.47 3.70
N VAL A 177 -3.27 -18.47 2.87
CA VAL A 177 -4.64 -17.99 2.61
C VAL A 177 -5.30 -18.95 1.63
N LYS A 178 -6.48 -19.46 1.98
CA LYS A 178 -7.29 -20.33 1.10
C LYS A 178 -8.45 -19.61 0.45
N ALA A 179 -9.01 -18.63 1.16
CA ALA A 179 -10.05 -17.76 0.65
C ALA A 179 -9.98 -16.44 1.40
N PHE A 180 -10.43 -15.38 0.75
CA PHE A 180 -10.65 -14.09 1.39
C PHE A 180 -11.83 -13.37 0.74
N ASP A 181 -12.35 -12.35 1.43
CA ASP A 181 -13.38 -11.46 0.89
C ASP A 181 -12.91 -10.00 0.82
N ARG A 182 -13.80 -9.12 0.34
CA ARG A 182 -13.54 -7.67 0.21
C ARG A 182 -13.26 -6.95 1.53
N HIS A 183 -13.57 -7.59 2.65
CA HIS A 183 -13.35 -7.06 3.99
C HIS A 183 -12.06 -7.62 4.60
N CYS A 184 -11.27 -8.37 3.83
CA CYS A 184 -10.08 -9.09 4.27
C CYS A 184 -10.38 -10.14 5.35
N ASN A 185 -11.62 -10.65 5.42
CA ASN A 185 -11.86 -11.88 6.16
C ASN A 185 -11.13 -13.01 5.43
N MET A 186 -10.39 -13.84 6.14
CA MET A 186 -9.54 -14.88 5.54
C MET A 186 -9.84 -16.24 6.14
N VAL A 187 -9.89 -17.24 5.28
CA VAL A 187 -9.75 -18.65 5.67
C VAL A 187 -8.28 -19.01 5.50
N LEU A 188 -7.63 -19.37 6.60
CA LEU A 188 -6.21 -19.70 6.65
C LEU A 188 -6.03 -21.19 6.95
N GLU A 189 -4.97 -21.76 6.38
CA GLU A 189 -4.50 -23.12 6.70
C GLU A 189 -3.04 -23.13 7.16
N ASN A 190 -2.71 -24.14 7.97
CA ASN A 190 -1.37 -24.40 8.49
C ASN A 190 -0.77 -23.17 9.18
N VAL A 191 -1.55 -22.58 10.08
CA VAL A 191 -1.26 -21.30 10.73
C VAL A 191 -0.39 -21.52 11.95
N LYS A 192 0.75 -20.82 11.98
CA LYS A 192 1.53 -20.59 13.18
C LYS A 192 1.17 -19.22 13.75
N GLU A 193 0.43 -19.20 14.86
CA GLU A 193 0.14 -17.97 15.60
C GLU A 193 1.27 -17.71 16.60
N MET A 194 1.79 -16.49 16.64
CA MET A 194 2.92 -16.07 17.45
C MET A 194 2.56 -14.81 18.24
N TRP A 195 2.90 -14.76 19.52
CA TRP A 195 2.69 -13.59 20.38
C TRP A 195 3.77 -13.49 21.44
N THR A 196 3.85 -12.33 22.10
CA THR A 196 4.73 -12.12 23.25
C THR A 196 3.89 -11.95 24.50
N GLU A 197 4.20 -12.70 25.54
CA GLU A 197 3.54 -12.63 26.83
C GLU A 197 4.51 -12.08 27.89
N VAL A 198 4.04 -11.18 28.75
CA VAL A 198 4.83 -10.70 29.90
C VAL A 198 4.24 -11.38 31.15
N PRO A 199 4.94 -12.36 31.74
CA PRO A 199 4.44 -13.05 32.92
C PRO A 199 4.09 -12.07 34.05
N LYS A 200 2.95 -12.24 34.73
CA LYS A 200 2.63 -11.40 35.89
C LYS A 200 3.67 -11.64 36.99
N SER A 201 4.46 -10.62 37.29
CA SER A 201 5.35 -10.63 38.44
C SER A 201 4.53 -10.41 39.71
N GLY A 202 4.75 -11.19 40.77
CA GLY A 202 4.09 -10.98 42.06
C GLY A 202 4.36 -9.58 42.60
N LYS A 203 3.42 -9.01 43.37
CA LYS A 203 3.53 -7.67 43.98
C LYS A 203 4.91 -7.51 44.63
N GLY A 204 5.71 -6.56 44.14
CA GLY A 204 7.04 -6.22 44.68
C GLY A 204 8.25 -6.81 43.96
N LYS A 205 8.09 -7.68 42.95
CA LYS A 205 9.23 -8.21 42.15
C LYS A 205 9.42 -7.44 40.83
N LYS A 206 10.67 -7.32 40.36
CA LYS A 206 11.02 -6.71 39.05
C LYS A 206 10.13 -7.29 37.93
N LYS A 207 9.75 -6.45 36.94
CA LYS A 207 8.99 -6.89 35.76
C LYS A 207 9.72 -8.06 35.10
N SER A 208 8.99 -9.13 34.84
CA SER A 208 9.49 -10.33 34.16
C SER A 208 9.88 -10.01 32.71
N LYS A 209 10.83 -10.77 32.16
CA LYS A 209 11.22 -10.61 30.75
C LYS A 209 10.07 -11.08 29.84
N PRO A 210 9.81 -10.40 28.71
CA PRO A 210 8.84 -10.87 27.72
C PRO A 210 9.25 -12.24 27.17
N VAL A 211 8.29 -13.15 27.05
CA VAL A 211 8.49 -14.52 26.54
C VAL A 211 7.73 -14.65 25.23
N ASN A 212 8.43 -15.13 24.19
CA ASN A 212 7.78 -15.47 22.91
C ASN A 212 7.04 -16.79 23.03
N LYS A 213 5.82 -16.81 22.53
CA LYS A 213 4.94 -17.97 22.49
C LYS A 213 4.47 -18.17 21.06
N ASP A 214 4.26 -19.42 20.70
CA ASP A 214 3.60 -19.77 19.45
C ASP A 214 2.71 -20.99 19.62
N ARG A 215 1.73 -21.13 18.73
CA ARG A 215 0.91 -22.34 18.60
C ARG A 215 0.57 -22.61 17.15
N TYR A 216 0.33 -23.87 16.85
CA TYR A 216 -0.11 -24.34 15.54
C TYR A 216 -1.62 -24.50 15.49
N ILE A 217 -2.21 -24.07 14.38
CA ILE A 217 -3.65 -24.12 14.11
C ILE A 217 -3.84 -24.59 12.67
N SER A 218 -4.50 -25.74 12.49
CA SER A 218 -4.65 -26.37 11.18
C SER A 218 -5.51 -25.54 10.22
N LYS A 219 -6.65 -25.04 10.69
CA LYS A 219 -7.58 -24.17 9.96
C LYS A 219 -8.00 -23.02 10.88
N MET A 220 -8.01 -21.79 10.36
CA MET A 220 -8.41 -20.60 11.10
C MET A 220 -9.27 -19.71 10.22
N PHE A 221 -10.35 -19.17 10.78
CA PHE A 221 -11.01 -17.99 10.22
C PHE A 221 -10.46 -16.75 10.91
N LEU A 222 -9.96 -15.80 10.11
CA LEU A 222 -9.47 -14.51 10.57
C LEU A 222 -10.40 -13.41 10.07
N ARG A 223 -10.92 -12.60 10.98
CA ARG A 223 -11.74 -11.44 10.63
C ARG A 223 -10.86 -10.29 10.15
N GLY A 224 -11.23 -9.63 9.05
CA GLY A 224 -10.36 -8.64 8.41
C GLY A 224 -10.18 -7.34 9.20
N ASP A 225 -11.09 -7.00 10.09
CA ASP A 225 -10.89 -5.91 11.06
C ASP A 225 -9.79 -6.20 12.10
N SER A 226 -9.32 -7.44 12.20
CA SER A 226 -8.20 -7.82 13.06
C SER A 226 -6.84 -7.69 12.35
N VAL A 227 -6.84 -7.51 11.03
CA VAL A 227 -5.65 -7.46 10.17
C VAL A 227 -5.07 -6.03 10.15
N ILE A 228 -3.75 -5.93 10.20
CA ILE A 228 -2.99 -4.68 10.00
C ILE A 228 -2.33 -4.67 8.63
N VAL A 229 -1.66 -5.77 8.29
CA VAL A 229 -0.93 -5.97 7.03
C VAL A 229 -0.77 -7.46 6.77
N VAL A 230 -0.79 -7.84 5.50
CA VAL A 230 -0.42 -9.16 4.98
C VAL A 230 0.82 -8.99 4.12
N LEU A 231 1.84 -9.78 4.38
CA LEU A 231 3.13 -9.74 3.68
C LEU A 231 3.46 -11.14 3.18
N ARG A 232 4.12 -11.28 2.03
CA ARG A 232 4.76 -12.55 1.65
C ARG A 232 5.78 -12.96 2.71
N ASN A 233 5.89 -14.26 2.98
CA ASN A 233 6.93 -14.76 3.88
C ASN A 233 8.33 -14.45 3.27
N PRO A 234 9.15 -13.60 3.91
CA PRO A 234 10.47 -13.23 3.38
C PRO A 234 11.47 -14.39 3.37
N LEU A 235 11.15 -15.52 4.03
CA LEU A 235 12.00 -16.70 4.10
C LEU A 235 11.82 -17.65 2.90
N ILE A 236 10.94 -17.34 1.94
CA ILE A 236 10.64 -18.18 0.77
C ILE A 236 11.20 -17.58 -0.54
N THR A 237 11.91 -16.44 -0.49
CA THR A 237 12.59 -15.90 -1.68
C THR A 237 13.83 -16.75 -2.01
N GLY A 238 13.63 -17.84 -2.77
CA GLY A 238 14.70 -18.66 -3.30
C GLY A 238 14.30 -20.12 -3.53
N LYS A 239 13.66 -20.38 -4.67
CA LYS A 239 13.94 -21.50 -5.58
C LYS A 239 13.45 -21.11 -6.97
#